data_AF-A0A7Y5T7D2-F1
#
_entry.id   AF-A0A7Y5T7D2-F1
#
_cell.length_a   1.000
_cell.length_b   1.000
_cell.length_c   1.000
_cell.angle_alpha   90.00
_cell.angle_beta   90.00
_cell.angle_gamma   90.00
#
_symmetry.space_group_name_H-M   'P 1'
#
loop_
_entity.id
_entity.type
_entity.pdbx_description
1 polymer ?
#
loop_
_entity_poly.entity_id
_entity_poly.type
_entity_poly.pdbx_seq_one_letter_code
_entity_poly.pdbx_strand_id
1 'polypeptide(L)'
;MDRHLAVAGRRGRLTGQTITSTVGLAEARFDPERARTREEEPLAARGVWFDISPDTPATTDVYARLDTLDAQALDETISDLATTLGRLGDTSPLDTRRATALGMLADPQHVLDLDLPAPARPLSTPTLFLHVDADQLETGSAGSIEKLGPATLALIADWLERVGKVRIQPVLDMASTEAVDRHDPPEWMHTLVVLRDKHCVFPGCRTDARSCDLDHIAPYDEHGPPGQTSPANLAPLCRR
;
A
#
# COMPACT_ATOMS: atom_id res chain seq x y z
N MET A 1 48.21 10.38 -26.90
CA MET A 1 46.74 10.28 -27.05
C MET A 1 46.38 8.81 -26.96
N ASP A 2 45.36 8.45 -26.17
CA ASP A 2 45.13 7.07 -25.74
C ASP A 2 44.37 6.23 -26.79
N ARG A 3 44.78 4.97 -26.92
CA ARG A 3 44.20 3.93 -27.79
C ARG A 3 42.75 3.60 -27.43
N HIS A 4 42.32 3.87 -26.18
CA HIS A 4 40.94 3.62 -25.75
C HIS A 4 39.90 4.54 -26.40
N LEU A 5 40.24 5.77 -26.78
CA LEU A 5 39.33 6.67 -27.52
C LEU A 5 39.05 6.20 -28.96
N ALA A 6 39.87 5.32 -29.53
CA ALA A 6 39.74 4.86 -30.91
C ALA A 6 38.48 4.00 -31.17
N VAL A 7 37.85 3.43 -30.12
CA VAL A 7 36.62 2.64 -30.25
C VAL A 7 35.42 3.51 -30.61
N ALA A 8 35.35 4.75 -30.09
CA ALA A 8 34.33 5.73 -30.46
C ALA A 8 34.44 6.23 -31.91
N GLY A 9 35.55 5.94 -32.61
CA GLY A 9 35.84 6.42 -33.96
C GLY A 9 35.17 5.66 -35.11
N ARG A 10 34.41 4.57 -34.85
CA ARG A 10 33.77 3.76 -35.91
C ARG A 10 32.25 3.85 -35.86
N ARG A 11 31.67 4.55 -36.84
CA ARG A 11 30.25 4.97 -37.01
C ARG A 11 29.90 6.17 -36.12
N GLY A 12 29.92 7.36 -36.72
CA GLY A 12 29.74 8.65 -36.05
C GLY A 12 28.30 8.99 -35.60
N ARG A 13 27.72 8.17 -34.73
CA ARG A 13 26.55 8.51 -33.91
C ARG A 13 26.69 7.85 -32.53
N LEU A 14 27.26 8.59 -31.58
CA LEU A 14 27.16 8.21 -30.16
C LEU A 14 25.74 8.53 -29.69
N THR A 15 25.04 7.56 -29.11
CA THR A 15 23.77 7.82 -28.41
C THR A 15 24.06 8.23 -26.96
N GLY A 16 23.07 8.81 -26.27
CA GLY A 16 23.17 9.05 -24.83
C GLY A 16 23.56 7.78 -24.06
N GLN A 17 22.96 6.64 -24.42
CA GLN A 17 23.31 5.31 -23.90
C GLN A 17 24.82 5.00 -24.05
N THR A 18 25.38 5.25 -25.24
CA THR A 18 26.81 4.99 -25.52
C THR A 18 27.72 5.89 -24.71
N ILE A 19 27.35 7.17 -24.54
CA ILE A 19 28.11 8.12 -23.73
C ILE A 19 28.08 7.69 -22.26
N THR A 20 26.90 7.46 -21.69
CA THR A 20 26.74 7.04 -20.28
C THR A 20 27.47 5.73 -20.00
N SER A 21 27.39 4.74 -20.88
CA SER A 21 28.11 3.46 -20.75
C SER A 21 29.64 3.64 -20.84
N THR A 22 30.13 4.51 -21.73
CA THR A 22 31.57 4.79 -21.84
C THR A 22 32.10 5.53 -20.61
N VAL A 23 31.33 6.47 -20.06
CA VAL A 23 31.66 7.19 -18.82
C VAL A 23 31.65 6.24 -17.62
N GLY A 24 30.61 5.42 -17.45
CA GLY A 24 30.54 4.44 -16.35
C GLY A 24 31.68 3.43 -16.39
N LEU A 25 32.05 2.93 -17.58
CA LEU A 25 33.21 2.03 -17.75
C LEU A 25 34.55 2.73 -17.46
N ALA A 26 34.66 4.03 -17.72
CA ALA A 26 35.84 4.82 -17.36
C ALA A 26 35.91 5.06 -15.84
N GLU A 27 34.79 5.42 -15.20
CA GLU A 27 34.71 5.58 -13.74
C GLU A 27 35.04 4.26 -13.04
N ALA A 28 34.40 3.14 -13.38
CA ALA A 28 34.70 1.83 -12.79
C ALA A 28 36.17 1.38 -12.95
N ARG A 29 36.90 1.90 -13.95
CA ARG A 29 38.31 1.55 -14.22
C ARG A 29 39.33 2.50 -13.59
N PHE A 30 39.01 3.77 -13.43
CA PHE A 30 39.95 4.81 -12.97
C PHE A 30 39.56 5.47 -11.65
N ASP A 31 38.32 5.29 -11.20
CA ASP A 31 37.75 5.76 -9.95
C ASP A 31 36.79 4.67 -9.38
N PRO A 32 37.33 3.49 -9.04
CA PRO A 32 36.51 2.34 -8.62
C PRO A 32 35.77 2.59 -7.31
N GLU A 33 36.17 3.58 -6.52
CA GLU A 33 35.50 3.90 -5.26
C GLU A 33 34.21 4.70 -5.50
N ARG A 34 34.23 5.74 -6.34
CA ARG A 34 32.98 6.40 -6.75
C ARG A 34 32.08 5.50 -7.59
N ALA A 35 32.63 4.48 -8.26
CA ALA A 35 31.82 3.42 -8.88
C ALA A 35 31.09 2.58 -7.82
N ARG A 36 31.81 2.04 -6.82
CA ARG A 36 31.20 1.31 -5.69
C ARG A 36 30.14 2.13 -4.97
N THR A 37 30.43 3.38 -4.60
CA THR A 37 29.43 4.23 -3.91
C THR A 37 28.15 4.39 -4.74
N ARG A 38 28.26 4.54 -6.07
CA ARG A 38 27.10 4.62 -6.97
C ARG A 38 26.33 3.30 -7.11
N GLU A 39 26.98 2.16 -6.88
CA GLU A 39 26.35 0.83 -6.87
C GLU A 39 25.70 0.55 -5.50
N GLU A 40 26.39 0.88 -4.41
CA GLU A 40 25.97 0.63 -3.03
C GLU A 40 24.82 1.55 -2.57
N GLU A 41 24.80 2.84 -2.95
CA GLU A 41 23.72 3.76 -2.58
C GLU A 41 22.32 3.28 -3.05
N PRO A 42 22.10 2.90 -4.34
CA PRO A 42 20.84 2.30 -4.78
C PRO A 42 20.54 0.93 -4.15
N LEU A 43 21.56 0.12 -3.85
CA LEU A 43 21.39 -1.19 -3.21
C LEU A 43 21.00 -1.08 -1.74
N ALA A 44 21.45 -0.03 -1.04
CA ALA A 44 20.99 0.32 0.30
C ALA A 44 19.59 0.96 0.27
N ALA A 45 19.29 1.76 -0.76
CA ALA A 45 17.98 2.38 -1.00
C ALA A 45 17.02 1.49 -1.83
N ARG A 46 17.11 0.16 -1.66
CA ARG A 46 16.13 -0.82 -2.18
C ARG A 46 14.87 -0.83 -1.33
N GLY A 47 13.75 -1.23 -1.93
CA GLY A 47 12.44 -1.23 -1.27
C GLY A 47 11.29 -1.57 -2.20
N VAL A 48 10.10 -1.68 -1.62
CA VAL A 48 8.82 -1.82 -2.33
C VAL A 48 7.87 -0.79 -1.74
N TRP A 49 7.19 -0.06 -2.61
CA TRP A 49 6.33 1.07 -2.26
C TRP A 49 4.98 0.93 -2.96
N PHE A 50 3.93 1.41 -2.29
CA PHE A 50 2.54 1.37 -2.72
C PHE A 50 2.03 2.81 -2.74
N ASP A 51 1.65 3.32 -3.92
CA ASP A 51 1.01 4.62 -4.07
C ASP A 51 -0.50 4.44 -4.22
N ILE A 52 -1.22 4.85 -3.18
CA ILE A 52 -2.67 4.71 -3.09
C ILE A 52 -3.29 6.05 -3.52
N SER A 53 -3.60 6.14 -4.81
CA SER A 53 -4.31 7.29 -5.37
C SER A 53 -5.76 7.31 -4.86
N PRO A 54 -6.21 8.41 -4.21
CA PRO A 54 -7.57 8.53 -3.69
C PRO A 54 -8.64 8.70 -4.78
N ASP A 55 -8.21 9.02 -6.01
CA ASP A 55 -9.08 9.20 -7.18
C ASP A 55 -9.33 7.87 -7.93
N THR A 56 -8.53 6.83 -7.66
CA THR A 56 -8.60 5.53 -8.34
C THR A 56 -8.68 4.38 -7.31
N PRO A 57 -9.80 4.24 -6.58
CA PRO A 57 -9.94 3.28 -5.47
C PRO A 57 -9.68 1.82 -5.85
N ALA A 58 -9.87 1.48 -7.14
CA ALA A 58 -9.79 0.13 -7.67
C ALA A 58 -8.34 -0.36 -7.91
N THR A 59 -7.37 0.55 -7.91
CA THR A 59 -5.99 0.29 -8.35
C THR A 59 -4.98 1.05 -7.48
N THR A 60 -4.00 0.33 -6.94
CA THR A 60 -2.85 0.89 -6.22
C THR A 60 -1.62 0.67 -7.08
N ASP A 61 -0.85 1.72 -7.34
CA ASP A 61 0.40 1.59 -8.09
C ASP A 61 1.49 1.01 -7.18
N VAL A 62 2.16 -0.05 -7.63
CA VAL A 62 3.22 -0.72 -6.88
C VAL A 62 4.52 -0.58 -7.64
N TYR A 63 5.53 0.02 -7.02
CA TYR A 63 6.86 0.15 -7.58
C TYR A 63 7.92 -0.39 -6.61
N ALA A 64 8.97 -0.98 -7.17
CA ALA A 64 10.04 -1.62 -6.41
C ALA A 64 11.41 -1.23 -6.96
N ARG A 65 12.40 -1.21 -6.06
CA ARG A 65 13.82 -1.20 -6.40
C ARG A 65 14.45 -2.43 -5.75
N LEU A 66 14.84 -3.38 -6.57
CA LEU A 66 15.45 -4.66 -6.18
C LEU A 66 16.93 -4.69 -6.60
N ASP A 67 17.60 -5.84 -6.47
CA ASP A 67 18.79 -6.07 -7.30
C ASP A 67 18.39 -6.13 -8.79
N THR A 68 19.36 -5.95 -9.70
CA THR A 68 19.09 -6.10 -11.14
C THR A 68 18.77 -7.56 -11.46
N LEU A 69 19.47 -8.52 -10.85
CA LEU A 69 19.24 -9.95 -11.08
C LEU A 69 17.88 -10.39 -10.51
N ASP A 70 17.53 -9.93 -9.30
CA ASP A 70 16.22 -10.19 -8.69
C ASP A 70 15.08 -9.61 -9.53
N ALA A 71 15.25 -8.39 -10.06
CA ALA A 71 14.26 -7.74 -10.92
C ALA A 71 14.06 -8.48 -12.26
N GLN A 72 15.14 -9.01 -12.85
CA GLN A 72 15.05 -9.81 -14.08
C GLN A 72 14.33 -11.14 -13.83
N ALA A 73 14.70 -11.88 -12.77
CA ALA A 73 14.04 -13.14 -12.43
C ALA A 73 12.55 -12.95 -12.08
N LEU A 74 12.19 -11.82 -11.46
CA LEU A 74 10.79 -11.46 -11.19
C LEU A 74 10.01 -11.16 -12.48
N ASP A 75 10.59 -10.41 -13.42
CA ASP A 75 9.94 -10.09 -14.71
C ASP A 75 9.75 -11.33 -15.59
N GLU A 76 10.74 -12.25 -15.60
CA GLU A 76 10.64 -13.55 -16.26
C GLU A 76 9.49 -14.39 -15.65
N THR A 77 9.45 -14.49 -14.32
CA THR A 77 8.39 -15.24 -13.58
C THR A 77 6.99 -14.68 -13.86
N ILE A 78 6.83 -13.35 -13.82
CA ILE A 78 5.54 -12.68 -14.13
C ILE A 78 5.16 -12.90 -15.60
N SER A 79 6.13 -12.90 -16.53
CA SER A 79 5.89 -13.13 -17.96
C SER A 79 5.45 -14.57 -18.26
N ASP A 80 6.05 -15.58 -17.62
CA ASP A 80 5.67 -16.98 -17.80
C ASP A 80 4.30 -17.30 -17.20
N LEU A 81 3.97 -16.74 -16.03
CA LEU A 81 2.63 -16.83 -15.44
C LEU A 81 1.58 -16.13 -16.33
N ALA A 82 1.82 -14.90 -16.78
CA ALA A 82 0.91 -14.17 -17.67
C ALA A 82 0.72 -14.84 -19.04
N THR A 83 1.75 -15.53 -19.53
CA THR A 83 1.68 -16.37 -20.74
C THR A 83 0.88 -17.65 -20.48
N THR A 84 1.02 -18.25 -19.31
CA THR A 84 0.30 -19.46 -18.92
C THR A 84 -1.19 -19.19 -18.71
N LEU A 85 -1.57 -18.07 -18.08
CA LEU A 85 -2.97 -17.59 -18.04
C LEU A 85 -3.56 -17.48 -19.46
N GLY A 86 -2.82 -16.88 -20.40
CA GLY A 86 -3.24 -16.79 -21.80
C GLY A 86 -3.41 -18.15 -22.50
N ARG A 87 -2.61 -19.17 -22.15
CA ARG A 87 -2.77 -20.55 -22.65
C ARG A 87 -3.97 -21.27 -22.03
N LEU A 88 -4.33 -20.94 -20.79
CA LEU A 88 -5.48 -21.49 -20.07
C LEU A 88 -6.82 -20.86 -20.49
N GLY A 89 -6.79 -19.83 -21.35
CA GLY A 89 -7.97 -19.21 -21.95
C GLY A 89 -8.26 -17.78 -21.50
N ASP A 90 -7.40 -17.16 -20.68
CA ASP A 90 -7.55 -15.75 -20.30
C ASP A 90 -7.29 -14.84 -21.51
N THR A 91 -8.36 -14.26 -22.04
CA THR A 91 -8.35 -13.36 -23.21
C THR A 91 -7.99 -11.91 -22.87
N SER A 92 -7.70 -11.60 -21.60
CA SER A 92 -7.33 -10.25 -21.14
C SER A 92 -6.05 -9.73 -21.83
N PRO A 93 -5.87 -8.39 -21.91
CA PRO A 93 -4.62 -7.78 -22.36
C PRO A 93 -3.39 -8.30 -21.59
N LEU A 94 -2.22 -8.32 -22.23
CA LEU A 94 -1.01 -8.90 -21.66
C LEU A 94 -0.66 -8.27 -20.29
N ASP A 95 -0.76 -6.95 -20.18
CA ASP A 95 -0.44 -6.23 -18.94
C ASP A 95 -1.46 -6.49 -17.82
N THR A 96 -2.74 -6.71 -18.17
CA THR A 96 -3.75 -7.20 -17.22
C THR A 96 -3.37 -8.59 -16.70
N ARG A 97 -2.92 -9.50 -17.57
CA ARG A 97 -2.46 -10.84 -17.15
C ARG A 97 -1.16 -10.79 -16.34
N ARG A 98 -0.26 -9.84 -16.61
CA ARG A 98 0.94 -9.57 -15.81
C ARG A 98 0.58 -9.02 -14.42
N ALA A 99 -0.40 -8.14 -14.32
CA ALA A 99 -0.93 -7.67 -13.03
C ALA A 99 -1.58 -8.81 -12.23
N THR A 100 -2.39 -9.66 -12.87
CA THR A 100 -2.94 -10.88 -12.25
C THR A 100 -1.84 -11.84 -11.78
N ALA A 101 -0.82 -12.08 -12.59
CA ALA A 101 0.33 -12.92 -12.24
C ALA A 101 1.13 -12.36 -11.05
N LEU A 102 1.37 -11.05 -10.99
CA LEU A 102 1.97 -10.40 -9.83
C LEU A 102 1.09 -10.55 -8.57
N GLY A 103 -0.23 -10.47 -8.72
CA GLY A 103 -1.19 -10.75 -7.65
C GLY A 103 -1.13 -12.19 -7.13
N MET A 104 -0.93 -13.18 -8.02
CA MET A 104 -0.76 -14.59 -7.63
C MET A 104 0.48 -14.82 -6.76
N LEU A 105 1.59 -14.11 -7.03
CA LEU A 105 2.79 -14.17 -6.20
C LEU A 105 2.57 -13.61 -4.78
N ALA A 106 1.52 -12.82 -4.56
CA ALA A 106 1.15 -12.29 -3.25
C ALA A 106 0.29 -13.25 -2.41
N ASP A 107 -0.20 -14.38 -2.96
CA ASP A 107 -0.91 -15.43 -2.21
C ASP A 107 -0.12 -16.74 -2.14
N PRO A 108 0.51 -17.05 -0.98
CA PRO A 108 1.19 -18.32 -0.75
C PRO A 108 0.33 -19.57 -0.92
N GLN A 109 -1.01 -19.52 -0.83
CA GLN A 109 -1.84 -20.68 -1.16
C GLN A 109 -1.77 -21.01 -2.66
N HIS A 110 -1.75 -19.99 -3.52
CA HIS A 110 -1.57 -20.15 -4.97
C HIS A 110 -0.16 -20.64 -5.35
N VAL A 111 0.84 -20.33 -4.51
CA VAL A 111 2.22 -20.83 -4.65
C VAL A 111 2.38 -22.25 -4.08
N LEU A 112 1.58 -22.65 -3.09
CA LEU A 112 1.63 -23.98 -2.48
C LEU A 112 1.00 -25.08 -3.34
N ASP A 113 0.05 -24.75 -4.22
CA ASP A 113 -0.42 -25.65 -5.30
C ASP A 113 0.68 -25.95 -6.35
N LEU A 114 1.87 -25.32 -6.23
CA LEU A 114 3.04 -25.52 -7.09
C LEU A 114 4.26 -26.10 -6.34
N ASP A 115 4.06 -26.70 -5.16
CA ASP A 115 5.04 -27.55 -4.44
C ASP A 115 6.36 -26.83 -4.02
N LEU A 116 6.30 -25.51 -3.80
CA LEU A 116 7.41 -24.69 -3.29
C LEU A 116 7.36 -24.54 -1.75
N PRO A 117 8.52 -24.39 -1.06
CA PRO A 117 8.58 -24.39 0.40
C PRO A 117 7.83 -23.22 1.03
N ALA A 118 6.90 -23.53 1.94
CA ALA A 118 5.98 -22.57 2.55
C ALA A 118 6.68 -21.45 3.34
N PRO A 119 6.22 -20.19 3.26
CA PRO A 119 6.71 -19.10 4.10
C PRO A 119 6.32 -19.33 5.56
N ALA A 120 7.25 -19.09 6.49
CA ALA A 120 7.12 -19.40 7.92
C ALA A 120 6.12 -18.51 8.71
N ARG A 121 5.27 -17.74 8.03
CA ARG A 121 4.25 -16.88 8.64
C ARG A 121 3.01 -16.88 7.73
N PRO A 122 1.79 -17.15 8.26
CA PRO A 122 0.58 -17.00 7.46
C PRO A 122 0.38 -15.52 7.09
N LEU A 123 -0.20 -15.28 5.91
CA LEU A 123 -0.62 -13.92 5.54
C LEU A 123 -1.60 -13.36 6.57
N SER A 124 -1.44 -12.08 6.89
CA SER A 124 -2.55 -11.28 7.41
C SER A 124 -3.55 -11.05 6.28
N THR A 125 -4.73 -11.68 6.35
CA THR A 125 -5.85 -11.36 5.45
C THR A 125 -6.13 -9.85 5.49
N PRO A 126 -6.16 -9.15 4.34
CA PRO A 126 -6.33 -7.70 4.32
C PRO A 126 -7.67 -7.31 4.96
N THR A 127 -7.60 -6.43 5.96
CA THR A 127 -8.78 -5.96 6.70
C THR A 127 -9.18 -4.58 6.21
N LEU A 128 -10.09 -4.53 5.24
CA LEU A 128 -10.66 -3.28 4.74
C LEU A 128 -11.71 -2.75 5.72
N PHE A 129 -11.64 -1.46 6.05
CA PHE A 129 -12.77 -0.75 6.67
C PHE A 129 -13.65 -0.21 5.55
N LEU A 130 -14.89 -0.69 5.48
CA LEU A 130 -15.91 -0.21 4.54
C LEU A 130 -16.96 0.61 5.30
N HIS A 131 -17.31 1.75 4.72
CA HIS A 131 -18.35 2.65 5.18
C HIS A 131 -19.40 2.77 4.08
N VAL A 132 -20.65 2.44 4.38
CA VAL A 132 -21.79 2.65 3.49
C VAL A 132 -22.87 3.31 4.33
N ASP A 133 -23.22 4.54 3.98
CA ASP A 133 -24.34 5.24 4.61
C ASP A 133 -25.66 4.58 4.20
N ALA A 134 -26.67 4.59 5.08
CA ALA A 134 -27.87 3.77 4.91
C ALA A 134 -28.67 4.11 3.64
N ASP A 135 -28.67 5.38 3.24
CA ASP A 135 -29.27 5.86 2.00
C ASP A 135 -28.52 5.39 0.74
N GLN A 136 -27.18 5.31 0.82
CA GLN A 136 -26.35 4.77 -0.26
C GLN A 136 -26.51 3.24 -0.41
N LEU A 137 -26.81 2.54 0.70
CA LEU A 137 -27.14 1.11 0.69
C LEU A 137 -28.53 0.85 0.07
N GLU A 138 -29.55 1.66 0.42
CA GLU A 138 -30.89 1.55 -0.18
C GLU A 138 -30.92 1.92 -1.66
N THR A 139 -30.09 2.89 -2.09
CA THR A 139 -30.01 3.33 -3.50
C THR A 139 -29.00 2.55 -4.35
N GLY A 140 -28.14 1.72 -3.74
CA GLY A 140 -27.21 0.83 -4.44
C GLY A 140 -26.02 1.53 -5.11
N SER A 141 -25.69 2.75 -4.69
CA SER A 141 -24.78 3.67 -5.40
C SER A 141 -23.29 3.38 -5.14
N ALA A 142 -22.84 3.59 -3.91
CA ALA A 142 -21.43 3.65 -3.53
C ALA A 142 -21.21 3.40 -2.04
N GLY A 143 -19.95 3.15 -1.67
CA GLY A 143 -19.45 3.25 -0.31
C GLY A 143 -18.11 4.01 -0.28
N SER A 144 -17.49 4.11 0.88
CA SER A 144 -16.11 4.58 1.04
C SER A 144 -15.29 3.54 1.79
N ILE A 145 -14.12 3.21 1.24
CA ILE A 145 -13.15 2.30 1.85
C ILE A 145 -12.05 3.16 2.45
N GLU A 146 -11.72 2.93 3.73
CA GLU A 146 -10.64 3.68 4.38
C GLU A 146 -9.32 3.50 3.62
N LYS A 147 -8.54 4.60 3.50
CA LYS A 147 -7.31 4.74 2.69
C LYS A 147 -7.48 4.64 1.17
N LEU A 148 -8.43 3.85 0.66
CA LEU A 148 -8.65 3.71 -0.79
C LEU A 148 -9.62 4.74 -1.40
N GLY A 149 -10.49 5.37 -0.59
CA GLY A 149 -11.41 6.43 -1.05
C GLY A 149 -12.84 5.94 -1.35
N PRO A 150 -13.65 6.72 -2.11
CA PRO A 150 -15.01 6.31 -2.49
C PRO A 150 -14.97 5.21 -3.56
N ALA A 151 -15.78 4.16 -3.44
CA ALA A 151 -15.82 3.00 -4.33
C ALA A 151 -17.26 2.58 -4.66
N THR A 152 -17.48 1.97 -5.84
CA THR A 152 -18.81 1.47 -6.22
C THR A 152 -19.14 0.17 -5.48
N LEU A 153 -20.42 -0.05 -5.14
CA LEU A 153 -20.83 -1.28 -4.47
C LEU A 153 -20.58 -2.55 -5.32
N ALA A 154 -20.53 -2.42 -6.66
CA ALA A 154 -20.17 -3.52 -7.56
C ALA A 154 -18.69 -3.94 -7.44
N LEU A 155 -17.76 -2.99 -7.30
CA LEU A 155 -16.34 -3.28 -7.05
C LEU A 155 -16.15 -3.89 -5.66
N ILE A 156 -16.86 -3.36 -4.66
CA ILE A 156 -16.89 -3.90 -3.30
C ILE A 156 -17.41 -5.34 -3.31
N ALA A 157 -18.48 -5.64 -4.05
CA ALA A 157 -19.02 -7.00 -4.16
C ALA A 157 -18.03 -7.97 -4.83
N ASP A 158 -17.41 -7.59 -5.95
CA ASP A 158 -16.36 -8.37 -6.61
C ASP A 158 -15.18 -8.69 -5.67
N TRP A 159 -14.77 -7.73 -4.84
CA TRP A 159 -13.73 -7.97 -3.82
C TRP A 159 -14.21 -8.88 -2.69
N LEU A 160 -15.46 -8.74 -2.24
CA LEU A 160 -16.06 -9.59 -1.19
C LEU A 160 -16.25 -11.04 -1.66
N GLU A 161 -16.54 -11.28 -2.94
CA GLU A 161 -16.59 -12.62 -3.54
C GLU A 161 -15.20 -13.28 -3.61
N ARG A 162 -14.14 -12.48 -3.78
CA ARG A 162 -12.74 -12.96 -3.85
C ARG A 162 -12.13 -13.26 -2.48
N VAL A 163 -12.63 -12.72 -1.38
CA VAL A 163 -12.06 -12.93 -0.03
C VAL A 163 -12.84 -13.97 0.79
N GLY A 164 -12.20 -15.09 1.11
CA GLY A 164 -12.83 -16.20 1.83
C GLY A 164 -13.27 -15.94 3.29
N LYS A 165 -13.07 -14.73 3.84
CA LYS A 165 -13.49 -14.32 5.19
C LYS A 165 -13.85 -12.85 5.25
N VAL A 166 -15.10 -12.55 5.58
CA VAL A 166 -15.61 -11.19 5.82
C VAL A 166 -16.07 -11.06 7.27
N ARG A 167 -15.71 -9.96 7.95
CA ARG A 167 -16.29 -9.59 9.26
C ARG A 167 -17.08 -8.30 9.09
N ILE A 168 -18.40 -8.39 9.17
CA ILE A 168 -19.29 -7.24 9.22
C ILE A 168 -19.37 -6.75 10.66
N GLN A 169 -19.03 -5.49 10.90
CA GLN A 169 -19.24 -4.81 12.17
C GLN A 169 -20.66 -4.19 12.17
N PRO A 170 -21.40 -4.15 13.30
CA PRO A 170 -22.66 -3.42 13.38
C PRO A 170 -22.50 -1.95 13.01
N VAL A 171 -23.56 -1.34 12.47
CA VAL A 171 -23.61 0.11 12.19
C VAL A 171 -23.39 0.87 13.50
N LEU A 172 -22.36 1.72 13.54
CA LEU A 172 -22.14 2.67 14.62
C LEU A 172 -23.00 3.91 14.36
N ASP A 173 -23.75 4.35 15.37
CA ASP A 173 -24.40 5.67 15.31
C ASP A 173 -23.33 6.76 15.45
N MET A 174 -22.97 7.37 14.32
CA MET A 174 -22.01 8.48 14.25
C MET A 174 -22.53 9.77 14.92
N ALA A 175 -23.83 9.85 15.24
CA ALA A 175 -24.43 10.93 16.02
C ALA A 175 -24.55 10.59 17.52
N SER A 176 -24.06 9.42 17.96
CA SER A 176 -24.10 9.04 19.38
C SER A 176 -23.35 10.06 20.25
N THR A 177 -24.02 10.47 21.32
CA THR A 177 -23.50 11.36 22.37
C THR A 177 -23.33 10.62 23.70
N GLU A 178 -23.39 9.29 23.69
CA GLU A 178 -23.20 8.46 24.88
C GLU A 178 -21.82 8.69 25.51
N ALA A 179 -21.78 8.76 26.83
CA ALA A 179 -20.59 9.03 27.63
C ALA A 179 -20.37 7.93 28.67
N VAL A 180 -19.13 7.79 29.18
CA VAL A 180 -18.76 6.78 30.18
C VAL A 180 -18.02 7.37 31.37
N ASP A 181 -18.27 6.78 32.54
CA ASP A 181 -17.70 7.18 33.83
C ASP A 181 -16.34 6.51 34.09
N ARG A 182 -15.41 6.68 33.14
CA ARG A 182 -14.02 6.22 33.25
C ARG A 182 -13.12 6.95 32.25
N HIS A 183 -11.82 6.99 32.51
CA HIS A 183 -10.83 7.61 31.62
C HIS A 183 -10.83 6.94 30.22
N ASP A 184 -10.59 5.63 30.15
CA ASP A 184 -10.34 4.95 28.87
C ASP A 184 -11.64 4.67 28.07
N PRO A 185 -11.75 5.12 26.81
CA PRO A 185 -12.96 4.93 26.01
C PRO A 185 -13.23 3.44 25.70
N PRO A 186 -14.51 3.03 25.51
CA PRO A 186 -14.84 1.73 24.96
C PRO A 186 -14.46 1.63 23.48
N GLU A 187 -14.22 0.41 23.00
CA GLU A 187 -13.87 0.11 21.59
C GLU A 187 -14.82 0.75 20.57
N TRP A 188 -16.13 0.81 20.86
CA TRP A 188 -17.10 1.45 19.98
C TRP A 188 -16.90 2.97 19.88
N MET A 189 -16.53 3.63 20.98
CA MET A 189 -16.29 5.08 21.05
C MET A 189 -14.94 5.41 20.41
N HIS A 190 -13.93 4.57 20.66
CA HIS A 190 -12.64 4.63 19.97
C HIS A 190 -12.82 4.53 18.45
N THR A 191 -13.57 3.52 17.98
CA THR A 191 -13.89 3.35 16.56
C THR A 191 -14.65 4.57 16.01
N LEU A 192 -15.69 5.05 16.68
CA LEU A 192 -16.49 6.21 16.25
C LEU A 192 -15.60 7.45 16.04
N VAL A 193 -14.75 7.80 17.01
CA VAL A 193 -13.83 8.95 16.94
C VAL A 193 -12.82 8.80 15.79
N VAL A 194 -12.22 7.61 15.64
CA VAL A 194 -11.31 7.30 14.53
C VAL A 194 -11.98 7.47 13.17
N LEU A 195 -13.23 7.02 13.01
CA LEU A 195 -13.98 7.13 11.76
C LEU A 195 -14.48 8.55 11.46
N ARG A 196 -14.74 9.35 12.51
CA ARG A 196 -15.11 10.76 12.40
C ARG A 196 -13.95 11.60 11.87
N ASP A 197 -12.81 11.52 12.53
CA ASP A 197 -11.70 12.46 12.30
C ASP A 197 -10.70 11.99 11.24
N LYS A 198 -10.55 10.66 11.09
CA LYS A 198 -9.73 9.94 10.09
C LYS A 198 -8.21 10.17 10.15
N HIS A 199 -7.76 11.32 10.63
CA HIS A 199 -6.36 11.68 10.85
C HIS A 199 -6.17 12.36 12.22
N CYS A 200 -4.93 12.45 12.67
CA CYS A 200 -4.52 13.27 13.81
C CYS A 200 -5.02 14.73 13.67
N VAL A 201 -5.64 15.28 14.71
CA VAL A 201 -6.23 16.63 14.68
C VAL A 201 -5.20 17.76 14.76
N PHE A 202 -3.91 17.46 14.92
CA PHE A 202 -2.86 18.47 14.94
C PHE A 202 -2.75 19.19 13.57
N PRO A 203 -2.74 20.54 13.51
CA PRO A 203 -2.78 21.28 12.25
C PRO A 203 -1.71 20.85 11.23
N GLY A 204 -2.18 20.39 10.06
CA GLY A 204 -1.31 19.94 8.96
C GLY A 204 -0.71 18.54 9.13
N CYS A 205 -1.02 17.82 10.22
CA CYS A 205 -0.65 16.42 10.36
C CYS A 205 -1.39 15.55 9.34
N ARG A 206 -0.76 14.46 8.90
CA ARG A 206 -1.35 13.45 8.01
C ARG A 206 -1.26 12.03 8.58
N THR A 207 -0.92 11.90 9.87
CA THR A 207 -0.91 10.60 10.55
C THR A 207 -2.34 10.07 10.64
N ASP A 208 -2.53 8.82 10.23
CA ASP A 208 -3.79 8.10 10.25
C ASP A 208 -4.36 7.94 11.67
N ALA A 209 -5.68 8.07 11.84
CA ALA A 209 -6.30 7.98 13.16
C ALA A 209 -6.18 6.57 13.81
N ARG A 210 -6.03 5.48 13.03
CA ARG A 210 -5.67 4.14 13.59
C ARG A 210 -4.20 4.02 14.03
N SER A 211 -3.45 5.11 13.99
CA SER A 211 -2.07 5.23 14.49
C SER A 211 -1.91 6.31 15.56
N CYS A 212 -3.03 6.82 16.10
CA CYS A 212 -3.09 7.85 17.12
C CYS A 212 -3.59 7.29 18.46
N ASP A 213 -3.23 7.94 19.56
CA ASP A 213 -3.97 7.80 20.83
C ASP A 213 -5.19 8.73 20.80
N LEU A 214 -6.20 8.46 21.64
CA LEU A 214 -7.32 9.39 21.84
C LEU A 214 -7.15 10.14 23.16
N ASP A 215 -6.88 11.44 23.06
CA ASP A 215 -6.76 12.35 24.20
C ASP A 215 -8.07 13.12 24.42
N HIS A 216 -8.34 13.49 25.69
CA HIS A 216 -9.48 14.35 26.02
C HIS A 216 -9.20 15.83 25.71
N ILE A 217 -10.14 16.50 25.05
CA ILE A 217 -10.06 17.92 24.66
C ILE A 217 -10.18 18.83 25.88
N ALA A 218 -11.17 18.57 26.74
CA ALA A 218 -11.21 19.02 28.12
C ALA A 218 -10.65 17.88 29.00
N PRO A 219 -9.50 18.08 29.68
CA PRO A 219 -8.82 17.01 30.42
C PRO A 219 -9.72 16.29 31.43
N TYR A 220 -9.57 14.98 31.51
CA TYR A 220 -10.29 14.12 32.45
C TYR A 220 -9.84 14.37 33.90
N ASP A 221 -10.81 14.56 34.80
CA ASP A 221 -10.63 14.73 36.24
C ASP A 221 -11.25 13.53 37.00
N GLU A 222 -10.44 12.81 37.78
CA GLU A 222 -10.88 11.70 38.64
C GLU A 222 -11.87 12.12 39.74
N HIS A 223 -12.01 13.42 40.00
CA HIS A 223 -12.95 14.00 40.96
C HIS A 223 -14.00 14.91 40.27
N GLY A 224 -13.99 14.92 38.94
CA GLY A 224 -14.93 15.67 38.11
C GLY A 224 -16.32 15.02 38.01
N PRO A 225 -17.22 15.57 37.19
CA PRO A 225 -18.55 15.02 36.97
C PRO A 225 -18.52 13.66 36.23
N PRO A 226 -19.60 12.86 36.29
CA PRO A 226 -19.80 11.74 35.37
C PRO A 226 -19.87 12.21 33.90
N GLY A 227 -19.63 11.29 32.96
CA GLY A 227 -19.77 11.53 31.52
C GLY A 227 -18.64 12.33 30.84
N GLN A 228 -17.47 12.47 31.48
CA GLN A 228 -16.33 13.22 30.90
C GLN A 228 -15.76 12.57 29.62
N THR A 229 -15.80 11.24 29.51
CA THR A 229 -15.33 10.49 28.35
C THR A 229 -16.49 10.25 27.39
N SER A 230 -16.52 11.01 26.30
CA SER A 230 -17.57 10.97 25.27
C SER A 230 -16.96 11.24 23.89
N PRO A 231 -17.62 10.87 22.77
CA PRO A 231 -17.13 11.17 21.43
C PRO A 231 -16.78 12.64 21.24
N ALA A 232 -17.62 13.55 21.75
CA ALA A 232 -17.44 14.99 21.60
C ALA A 232 -16.25 15.57 22.39
N ASN A 233 -15.76 14.85 23.43
CA ASN A 233 -14.61 15.28 24.22
C ASN A 233 -13.31 14.54 23.86
N LEU A 234 -13.30 13.65 22.87
CA LEU A 234 -12.10 12.88 22.46
C LEU A 234 -11.62 13.31 21.08
N ALA A 235 -10.30 13.35 20.89
CA ALA A 235 -9.67 13.62 19.60
C ALA A 235 -8.39 12.77 19.40
N PRO A 236 -8.13 12.28 18.16
CA PRO A 236 -6.91 11.53 17.87
C PRO A 236 -5.69 12.43 17.78
N LEU A 237 -4.65 12.12 18.57
CA LEU A 237 -3.33 12.72 18.51
C LEU A 237 -2.25 11.65 18.30
N CYS A 238 -1.32 11.92 17.38
CA CYS A 238 -0.20 11.02 17.14
C CYS A 238 0.93 11.24 18.13
N ARG A 239 1.56 10.14 18.59
CA ARG A 239 2.83 10.20 19.33
C ARG A 239 3.89 10.91 18.48
N ARG A 240 4.73 11.70 19.15
CA ARG A 240 5.72 12.62 18.54
C ARG A 240 7.12 12.04 18.54
#